data_AF-A0A5E6NUN7-F1
#
_entry.id   AF-A0A5E6NUN7-F1
#
_cell.length_a   1.000
_cell.length_b   1.000
_cell.length_c   1.000
_cell.angle_alpha   90.00
_cell.angle_beta   90.00
_cell.angle_gamma   90.00
#
_symmetry.space_group_name_H-M   'P 1'
#
loop_
_entity.id
_entity.type
_entity.pdbx_description
1 polymer ?
#
loop_
_entity_poly.entity_id
_entity_poly.type
_entity_poly.pdbx_seq_one_letter_code
_entity_poly.pdbx_strand_id
1 'polypeptide(L)'
;MQALSKTAYNCALEMLARREHSYWELTKKLAQQYQADDIEQALSKLQSQNYQSDQRFANEFIQMRFNQGKGPIKIAADLKQRRH
;
A
#
# COMPACT_ATOMS: atom_id res chain seq x y z
N MET A 1 -14.94 14.17 16.13
CA MET A 1 -14.28 13.36 15.08
C MET A 1 -15.36 12.53 14.41
N GLN A 2 -15.75 12.88 13.18
CA GLN A 2 -16.66 12.03 12.41
C GLN A 2 -15.95 10.70 12.15
N ALA A 3 -16.53 9.60 12.61
CA ALA A 3 -16.10 8.28 12.21
C ALA A 3 -16.23 8.23 10.68
N LEU A 4 -15.09 8.23 9.98
CA LEU A 4 -15.03 7.96 8.56
C LEU A 4 -15.84 6.69 8.34
N SER A 5 -16.95 6.80 7.59
CA SER A 5 -17.74 5.64 7.15
C SER A 5 -16.77 4.53 6.74
N LYS A 6 -16.99 3.30 7.21
CA LYS A 6 -16.00 2.21 7.14
C LYS A 6 -15.88 1.67 5.70
N THR A 7 -15.47 2.49 4.75
CA THR A 7 -15.27 2.18 3.33
C THR A 7 -13.84 1.69 3.08
N ALA A 8 -13.65 0.98 1.97
CA ALA A 8 -12.31 0.57 1.53
C ALA A 8 -11.37 1.79 1.38
N TYR A 9 -11.88 2.91 0.86
CA TYR A 9 -11.14 4.16 0.72
C TYR A 9 -10.65 4.72 2.05
N ASN A 10 -11.53 4.85 3.05
CA ASN A 10 -11.15 5.43 4.34
C ASN A 10 -10.18 4.51 5.10
N CYS A 11 -10.41 3.20 5.04
CA CYS A 11 -9.50 2.21 5.62
C CYS A 11 -8.11 2.26 4.97
N ALA A 12 -8.04 2.33 3.64
CA ALA A 12 -6.78 2.46 2.91
C ALA A 12 -6.07 3.80 3.19
N LEU A 13 -6.83 4.89 3.28
CA LEU A 13 -6.29 6.22 3.62
C LEU A 13 -5.68 6.23 5.02
N GLU A 14 -6.32 5.62 6.01
CA GLU A 14 -5.77 5.46 7.36
C GLU A 14 -4.47 4.63 7.40
N MET A 15 -4.38 3.59 6.56
CA MET A 15 -3.15 2.82 6.41
C MET A 15 -2.02 3.68 5.81
N LEU A 16 -2.32 4.37 4.70
CA LEU A 16 -1.36 5.24 4.01
C LEU A 16 -0.90 6.42 4.86
N ALA A 17 -1.74 6.94 5.75
CA ALA A 17 -1.38 7.98 6.71
C ALA A 17 -0.27 7.56 7.70
N ARG A 18 -0.07 6.25 7.92
CA ARG A 18 0.95 5.72 8.83
C ARG A 18 2.26 5.40 8.14
N ARG A 19 2.20 4.90 6.90
CA ARG A 19 3.37 4.61 6.05
C ARG A 19 2.94 4.37 4.61
N GLU A 20 3.91 4.41 3.70
CA GLU A 20 3.71 3.96 2.33
C GLU A 20 3.31 2.48 2.28
N HIS A 21 2.37 2.19 1.39
CA HIS A 21 1.88 0.85 1.08
C HIS A 21 1.82 0.66 -0.43
N SER A 22 2.22 -0.52 -0.92
CA SER A 22 1.97 -0.87 -2.32
C SER A 22 0.48 -1.08 -2.57
N TYR A 23 0.08 -0.95 -3.83
CA TYR A 23 -1.27 -1.26 -4.29
C TYR A 23 -1.65 -2.68 -3.86
N TRP A 24 -0.74 -3.63 -4.10
CA TRP A 24 -0.93 -5.03 -3.71
C TRP A 24 -1.10 -5.23 -2.20
N GLU A 25 -0.28 -4.57 -1.36
CA GLU A 25 -0.42 -4.66 0.09
C GLU A 25 -1.79 -4.18 0.56
N LEU A 26 -2.30 -3.10 -0.04
CA LEU A 26 -3.62 -2.57 0.28
C LEU A 26 -4.72 -3.52 -0.21
N THR A 27 -4.67 -3.97 -1.47
CA THR A 27 -5.65 -4.92 -2.02
C THR A 27 -5.78 -6.16 -1.16
N LYS A 28 -4.66 -6.80 -0.80
CA LYS A 28 -4.66 -8.01 0.02
C LYS A 28 -5.26 -7.78 1.41
N LYS A 29 -5.00 -6.63 2.03
CA LYS A 29 -5.54 -6.31 3.35
C LYS A 29 -7.03 -5.98 3.30
N LEU A 30 -7.44 -5.20 2.31
CA LEU A 30 -8.82 -4.77 2.15
C LEU A 30 -9.74 -5.93 1.73
N ALA A 31 -9.23 -6.91 0.97
CA ALA A 31 -9.98 -8.10 0.55
C ALA A 31 -10.56 -8.94 1.70
N GLN A 32 -10.09 -8.74 2.93
CA GLN A 32 -10.65 -9.39 4.12
C GLN A 32 -12.01 -8.80 4.55
N GLN A 33 -12.35 -7.59 4.10
CA GLN A 33 -13.51 -6.84 4.58
C GLN A 33 -14.33 -6.18 3.47
N TYR A 34 -13.81 -6.11 2.24
CA TYR A 34 -14.41 -5.36 1.14
C TYR A 34 -14.44 -6.19 -0.16
N GLN A 35 -15.41 -5.90 -1.03
CA GLN A 35 -15.50 -6.51 -2.35
C GLN A 35 -14.43 -5.95 -3.29
N ALA A 36 -14.07 -6.73 -4.32
CA ALA A 36 -13.01 -6.36 -5.26
C ALA A 36 -13.28 -5.00 -5.94
N ASP A 37 -14.52 -4.76 -6.38
CA ASP A 37 -14.91 -3.52 -7.06
C ASP A 37 -14.77 -2.29 -6.16
N ASP A 38 -15.16 -2.40 -4.88
CA ASP A 38 -14.99 -1.32 -3.90
C ASP A 38 -13.52 -0.99 -3.65
N ILE A 39 -12.67 -2.02 -3.63
CA ILE A 39 -11.23 -1.88 -3.45
C ILE A 39 -10.60 -1.21 -4.67
N GLU A 40 -10.93 -1.67 -5.86
CA GLU A 40 -10.40 -1.10 -7.11
C GLU A 40 -10.77 0.38 -7.25
N GLN A 41 -12.04 0.73 -7.00
CA GLN A 41 -12.49 2.12 -7.02
C GLN A 41 -11.77 2.97 -5.96
N ALA A 42 -11.62 2.45 -4.74
CA ALA A 42 -10.93 3.14 -3.65
C ALA A 42 -9.45 3.40 -3.99
N LEU A 43 -8.73 2.38 -4.44
CA LEU A 43 -7.29 2.48 -4.73
C LEU A 43 -7.02 3.33 -5.96
N SER A 44 -7.85 3.23 -7.01
CA SER A 44 -7.77 4.12 -8.19
C SER A 44 -7.96 5.58 -7.80
N LYS A 45 -8.92 5.87 -6.92
CA LYS A 45 -9.11 7.23 -6.38
C LYS A 45 -7.91 7.71 -5.57
N LEU A 46 -7.36 6.86 -4.69
CA LEU A 46 -6.17 7.22 -3.89
C LEU A 46 -4.92 7.42 -4.75
N GLN A 47 -4.77 6.67 -5.85
CA GLN A 47 -3.69 6.87 -6.82
C GLN A 47 -3.84 8.19 -7.57
N SER A 48 -5.05 8.52 -8.07
CA SER A 48 -5.29 9.79 -8.77
C SER A 48 -5.08 11.02 -7.86
N GLN A 49 -5.27 10.86 -6.55
CA GLN A 49 -4.97 11.87 -5.54
C GLN A 49 -3.52 11.82 -5.03
N ASN A 50 -2.70 10.92 -5.59
CA ASN A 50 -1.31 10.71 -5.22
C ASN A 50 -1.08 10.28 -3.75
N TYR A 51 -2.11 9.78 -3.06
CA TYR A 51 -1.98 9.20 -1.72
C TYR A 51 -1.32 7.82 -1.76
N GLN A 52 -1.63 7.01 -2.76
CA GLN A 52 -0.96 5.73 -3.00
C GLN A 52 0.08 5.89 -4.12
N SER A 53 1.30 5.41 -3.89
CA SER A 53 2.35 5.37 -4.92
C SER A 53 3.28 4.19 -4.72
N ASP A 54 3.27 3.24 -5.67
CA ASP A 54 4.18 2.10 -5.65
C ASP A 54 5.65 2.53 -5.76
N GLN A 55 5.93 3.67 -6.38
CA GLN A 55 7.29 4.22 -6.47
C GLN A 55 7.77 4.73 -5.11
N ARG A 56 6.94 5.48 -4.37
CA ARG A 56 7.30 5.93 -3.01
C ARG A 56 7.44 4.74 -2.07
N PHE A 57 6.51 3.77 -2.16
CA PHE A 57 6.61 2.51 -1.43
C PHE A 57 7.93 1.79 -1.73
N ALA A 58 8.34 1.65 -2.99
CA ALA A 58 9.58 0.98 -3.36
C ALA A 58 10.81 1.65 -2.72
N ASN A 59 10.88 2.98 -2.75
CA ASN A 59 11.99 3.74 -2.19
C ASN A 59 12.08 3.54 -0.66
N GLU A 60 10.96 3.71 0.05
CA GLU A 60 10.88 3.50 1.50
C GLU A 60 11.21 2.05 1.88
N PHE A 61 10.71 1.09 1.09
CA PHE A 61 10.97 -0.33 1.32
C PHE A 61 12.45 -0.68 1.13
N ILE A 62 13.09 -0.19 0.07
CA ILE A 62 14.53 -0.40 -0.16
C ILE A 62 15.33 0.16 1.01
N GLN A 63 15.07 1.40 1.41
CA GLN A 63 15.77 2.04 2.53
C GLN A 63 15.58 1.26 3.84
N MET A 64 14.34 0.86 4.14
CA MET A 64 14.03 0.05 5.32
C MET A 64 14.80 -1.27 5.32
N ARG A 65 14.82 -2.01 4.21
CA ARG A 65 15.50 -3.32 4.15
C ARG A 65 17.03 -3.17 4.16
N PHE A 66 17.55 -2.12 3.54
CA PHE A 66 18.97 -1.79 3.61
C PHE A 66 19.41 -1.51 5.05
N ASN A 67 18.64 -0.71 5.80
CA ASN A 67 18.88 -0.43 7.22
C ASN A 67 18.80 -1.69 8.10
N GLN A 68 18.10 -2.75 7.65
CA GLN A 68 18.07 -4.07 8.28
C GLN A 68 19.25 -4.98 7.88
N GLY A 69 20.24 -4.46 7.15
CA GLY A 69 21.41 -5.20 6.67
C GLY A 69 21.10 -6.18 5.53
N LYS A 70 19.98 -6.01 4.80
CA LYS A 70 19.65 -6.88 3.67
C LYS A 70 20.42 -6.43 2.43
N GLY A 71 21.06 -7.39 1.74
CA GLY A 71 21.75 -7.14 0.48
C GLY A 71 20.79 -6.85 -0.68
N PRO A 72 21.25 -6.15 -1.73
CA PRO A 72 20.41 -5.65 -2.83
C PRO A 72 19.63 -6.74 -3.56
N ILE A 73 20.21 -7.93 -3.75
CA ILE A 73 19.52 -9.07 -4.38
C ILE A 73 18.28 -9.48 -3.58
N LYS A 74 18.40 -9.55 -2.25
CA LYS A 74 17.30 -9.93 -1.38
C LYS A 74 16.21 -8.85 -1.36
N ILE A 75 16.61 -7.58 -1.33
CA ILE A 75 15.69 -6.43 -1.39
C ILE A 75 14.89 -6.46 -2.69
N ALA A 76 15.55 -6.64 -3.84
CA ALA A 76 14.89 -6.70 -5.14
C ALA A 76 13.90 -7.87 -5.24
N ALA A 77 14.27 -9.04 -4.73
CA ALA A 77 13.39 -10.20 -4.67
C ALA A 77 12.15 -9.95 -3.80
N ASP A 78 12.34 -9.36 -2.61
CA ASP A 78 11.24 -9.04 -1.70
C ASP A 78 10.30 -7.96 -2.28
N LEU A 79 10.85 -6.97 -3.00
CA LEU A 79 10.08 -5.92 -3.66
C LEU A 79 9.23 -6.50 -4.81
N LYS A 80 9.79 -7.42 -5.60
CA LYS A 80 9.08 -8.10 -6.69
C LYS A 80 7.85 -8.85 -6.17
N GLN A 81 7.95 -9.49 -5.01
CA GLN A 81 6.82 -10.20 -4.39
C GLN A 81 5.67 -9.27 -3.94
N ARG A 82 5.89 -7.95 -3.89
CA ARG A 82 4.92 -6.95 -3.37
C ARG A 82 4.38 -6.00 -4.44
N ARG A 83 4.75 -6.18 -5.71
CA ARG A 83 4.28 -5.41 -6.88
C ARG A 83 3.26 -6.17 -7.76
N HIS A 84 3.02 -7.45 -7.51
CA HIS A 84 2.18 -8.33 -8.35
C HIS A 84 0.80 -8.53 -7.76
#